data_AF-A0A3N5AUQ5-F1
#
_entry.id   AF-A0A3N5AUQ5-F1
#
_cell.length_a   1.000
_cell.length_b   1.000
_cell.length_c   1.000
_cell.angle_alpha   90.00
_cell.angle_beta   90.00
_cell.angle_gamma   90.00
#
_symmetry.space_group_name_H-M   'P 1'
#
loop_
_entity.id
_entity.type
_entity.pdbx_description
1 polymer ?
#
loop_
_entity_poly.entity_id
_entity_poly.type
_entity_poly.pdbx_seq_one_letter_code
_entity_poly.pdbx_strand_id
1 'polypeptide(L)'
;MNLTQPRLRLAAAALAATLAVPALASCDAISTAMDCANTAVAITNGVNNLQQAVSNAGNSVQDTQNALNQIDTDLKKIKDQTGNADLGKAVDSMTTAVNNVRTSVQQGNTAPDIKPVADAAAEISKVCTPG
;
A
#
# COMPACT_ATOMS: atom_id res chain seq x y z
N MET A 1 -0.19 9.28 -42.22
CA MET A 1 0.85 9.02 -41.21
C MET A 1 0.21 8.21 -40.09
N ASN A 2 0.44 6.89 -40.10
CA ASN A 2 0.02 5.96 -39.05
C ASN A 2 1.00 6.07 -37.88
N LEU A 3 0.50 6.32 -36.67
CA LEU A 3 1.19 5.95 -35.44
C LEU A 3 0.19 5.22 -34.55
N THR A 4 0.25 3.90 -34.68
CA THR A 4 -0.35 2.85 -33.85
C THR A 4 -0.09 3.13 -32.36
N GLN A 5 -1.17 3.35 -31.61
CA GLN A 5 -1.13 3.31 -30.14
C GLN A 5 -0.84 1.87 -29.69
N PRO A 6 0.17 1.63 -28.84
CA PRO A 6 0.33 0.33 -28.20
C PRO A 6 -0.80 0.18 -27.19
N ARG A 7 -1.74 -0.73 -27.47
CA ARG A 7 -2.68 -1.21 -26.46
C ARG A 7 -1.87 -1.93 -25.39
N LEU A 8 -1.58 -1.23 -24.29
CA LEU A 8 -0.98 -1.79 -23.10
C LEU A 8 -1.96 -2.85 -22.56
N ARG A 9 -1.74 -4.10 -22.95
CA ARG A 9 -2.46 -5.23 -22.38
C ARG A 9 -1.88 -5.46 -21.00
N LEU A 10 -2.50 -4.83 -20.01
CA LEU A 10 -2.33 -5.19 -18.60
C LEU A 10 -2.82 -6.63 -18.44
N ALA A 11 -1.87 -7.57 -18.51
CA ALA A 11 -2.12 -8.96 -18.15
C ALA A 11 -2.32 -9.00 -16.64
N ALA A 12 -3.58 -9.09 -16.21
CA ALA A 12 -3.91 -9.38 -14.82
C ALA A 12 -3.43 -10.80 -14.51
N ALA A 13 -2.29 -10.91 -13.84
CA ALA A 13 -1.84 -12.18 -13.27
C ALA A 13 -2.73 -12.50 -12.06
N ALA A 14 -3.72 -13.36 -12.26
CA ALA A 14 -4.48 -13.94 -11.17
C ALA A 14 -3.59 -14.96 -10.45
N LEU A 15 -2.99 -14.55 -9.34
CA LEU A 15 -2.33 -15.46 -8.39
C LEU A 15 -3.43 -16.25 -7.65
N ALA A 16 -3.66 -17.49 -8.06
CA ALA A 16 -4.49 -18.42 -7.31
C ALA A 16 -3.69 -18.92 -6.11
N ALA A 17 -3.91 -18.35 -4.93
CA ALA A 17 -3.37 -18.85 -3.67
C ALA A 17 -4.18 -20.07 -3.21
N THR A 18 -3.60 -21.26 -3.30
CA THR A 18 -4.16 -22.47 -2.67
C THR A 18 -3.88 -22.42 -1.17
N LEU A 19 -4.87 -22.03 -0.37
CA LEU A 19 -4.79 -22.02 1.08
C LEU A 19 -4.85 -23.47 1.62
N ALA A 20 -3.70 -24.07 1.88
CA ALA A 20 -3.61 -25.29 2.68
C ALA A 20 -3.64 -24.89 4.16
N VAL A 21 -4.83 -24.65 4.71
CA VAL A 21 -4.98 -24.21 6.11
C VAL A 21 -4.74 -25.41 7.05
N PRO A 22 -3.64 -25.46 7.83
CA PRO A 22 -3.54 -26.44 8.90
C PRO A 22 -4.66 -26.12 9.90
N ALA A 23 -5.53 -27.10 10.18
CA ALA A 23 -6.80 -26.94 10.88
C ALA A 23 -6.70 -26.62 12.39
N LEU A 24 -5.69 -25.83 12.80
CA LEU A 24 -5.41 -25.49 14.20
C LEU A 24 -5.43 -23.97 14.47
N ALA A 25 -5.75 -23.12 13.49
CA ALA A 25 -5.97 -21.71 13.74
C ALA A 25 -7.35 -21.51 14.41
N SER A 26 -7.38 -20.82 15.56
CA SER A 26 -8.64 -20.38 16.15
C SER A 26 -9.32 -19.36 15.21
N CYS A 27 -10.66 -19.31 15.23
CA CYS A 27 -11.42 -18.35 14.43
C CYS A 27 -10.97 -16.89 14.67
N ASP A 28 -10.50 -16.57 15.88
CA ASP A 28 -9.97 -15.24 16.22
C ASP A 28 -8.68 -14.92 15.45
N ALA A 29 -7.74 -15.88 15.36
CA ALA A 29 -6.52 -15.69 14.58
C ALA A 29 -6.81 -15.52 13.08
N ILE A 30 -7.81 -16.23 12.57
CA ILE A 30 -8.28 -16.08 11.19
C ILE A 30 -8.90 -14.69 10.99
N SER A 31 -9.75 -14.23 11.91
CA SER A 31 -10.35 -12.90 11.85
C SER A 31 -9.28 -11.81 11.86
N THR A 32 -8.29 -11.90 12.75
CA THR A 32 -7.17 -10.96 12.79
C THR A 32 -6.35 -10.98 11.51
N ALA A 33 -6.08 -12.16 10.94
CA ALA A 33 -5.35 -12.26 9.68
C ALA A 33 -6.14 -11.67 8.52
N MET A 34 -7.46 -11.89 8.46
CA MET A 34 -8.34 -11.27 7.48
C MET A 34 -8.39 -9.75 7.63
N ASP A 35 -8.42 -9.24 8.86
CA ASP A 35 -8.38 -7.80 9.14
C ASP A 35 -7.04 -7.18 8.71
N CYS A 36 -5.92 -7.86 8.97
CA CYS A 36 -4.60 -7.45 8.45
C CYS A 36 -4.60 -7.41 6.92
N ALA A 37 -5.08 -8.46 6.26
CA ALA A 37 -5.14 -8.55 4.81
C ALA A 37 -6.02 -7.45 4.20
N ASN A 38 -7.20 -7.19 4.77
CA ASN A 38 -8.10 -6.14 4.33
C ASN A 38 -7.46 -4.75 4.47
N THR A 39 -6.81 -4.48 5.60
CA THR A 39 -6.11 -3.22 5.80
C THR A 39 -4.91 -3.08 4.87
N ALA A 40 -4.15 -4.15 4.61
CA ALA A 40 -3.05 -4.15 3.64
C ALA A 40 -3.53 -3.85 2.21
N VAL A 41 -4.72 -4.35 1.82
CA VAL A 41 -5.36 -3.99 0.55
C VAL A 41 -5.75 -2.51 0.52
N ALA A 42 -6.30 -1.97 1.61
CA ALA A 42 -6.63 -0.54 1.71
C ALA A 42 -5.37 0.34 1.54
N ILE A 43 -4.27 -0.04 2.18
CA ILE A 43 -2.96 0.62 2.02
C ILE A 43 -2.51 0.57 0.55
N THR A 44 -2.58 -0.59 -0.09
CA THR A 44 -2.21 -0.76 -1.51
C THR A 44 -3.04 0.17 -2.42
N ASN A 45 -4.34 0.29 -2.16
CA ASN A 45 -5.21 1.23 -2.86
C ASN A 45 -4.81 2.69 -2.61
N GLY A 46 -4.45 3.05 -1.37
CA GLY A 46 -3.88 4.35 -1.03
C GLY A 46 -2.61 4.66 -1.82
N VAL A 47 -1.70 3.68 -1.96
CA VAL A 47 -0.47 3.82 -2.78
C VAL A 47 -0.78 3.99 -4.26
N ASN A 48 -1.79 3.29 -4.79
CA ASN A 48 -2.23 3.49 -6.18
C ASN A 48 -2.84 4.88 -6.41
N ASN A 49 -3.58 5.40 -5.43
CA ASN A 49 -4.11 6.77 -5.48
C ASN A 49 -2.97 7.79 -5.42
N LEU A 50 -1.95 7.54 -4.59
CA LEU A 50 -0.74 8.35 -4.53
C LEU A 50 -0.01 8.37 -5.87
N GLN A 51 0.20 7.21 -6.50
CA GLN A 51 0.81 7.11 -7.84
C GLN A 51 0.03 7.92 -8.88
N GLN A 52 -1.29 7.82 -8.88
CA GLN A 52 -2.14 8.59 -9.79
C GLN A 52 -2.07 10.10 -9.52
N ALA A 53 -2.09 10.51 -8.25
CA ALA A 53 -2.01 11.91 -7.85
C ALA A 53 -0.69 12.56 -8.26
N VAL A 54 0.44 11.86 -8.08
CA VAL A 54 1.76 12.34 -8.50
C VAL A 54 1.90 12.36 -10.03
N SER A 55 1.22 11.45 -10.74
CA SER A 55 1.28 11.38 -12.21
C SER A 55 0.41 12.42 -12.93
N ASN A 56 -0.61 12.98 -12.26
CA ASN A 56 -1.55 13.92 -12.87
C ASN A 56 -1.10 15.38 -12.68
N ALA A 57 -0.65 16.04 -13.75
CA ALA A 57 -0.27 17.46 -13.73
C ALA A 57 -1.51 18.37 -13.55
N GLY A 58 -1.55 19.16 -12.46
CA GLY A 58 -2.52 20.25 -12.27
C GLY A 58 -3.11 20.36 -10.86
N ASN A 59 -3.52 19.24 -10.25
CA ASN A 59 -4.08 19.17 -8.88
C ASN A 59 -3.24 18.29 -7.94
N SER A 60 -2.03 17.92 -8.35
CA SER A 60 -1.23 16.84 -7.74
C SER A 60 -0.93 17.02 -6.26
N VAL A 61 -0.75 18.25 -5.75
CA VAL A 61 -0.30 18.47 -4.37
C VAL A 61 -1.39 18.10 -3.36
N GLN A 62 -2.61 18.62 -3.51
CA GLN A 62 -3.69 18.32 -2.58
C GLN A 62 -4.12 16.84 -2.68
N ASP A 63 -4.19 16.30 -3.89
CA ASP A 63 -4.52 14.90 -4.12
C ASP A 63 -3.46 13.96 -3.54
N THR A 64 -2.17 14.33 -3.65
CA THR A 64 -1.06 13.61 -3.02
C THR A 64 -1.20 13.63 -1.50
N GLN A 65 -1.48 14.79 -0.89
CA GLN A 65 -1.65 14.88 0.55
C GLN A 65 -2.84 14.05 1.05
N ASN A 66 -3.95 14.04 0.30
CA ASN A 66 -5.11 13.21 0.62
C ASN A 66 -4.78 11.72 0.57
N ALA A 67 -4.06 11.27 -0.47
CA ALA A 67 -3.61 9.89 -0.57
C ALA A 67 -2.66 9.50 0.58
N LEU A 68 -1.70 10.36 0.93
CA LEU A 68 -0.80 10.15 2.07
C LEU A 68 -1.54 10.08 3.40
N ASN A 69 -2.54 10.96 3.63
CA ASN A 69 -3.38 10.93 4.83
C ASN A 69 -4.22 9.65 4.93
N GLN A 70 -4.70 9.14 3.79
CA GLN A 70 -5.42 7.87 3.75
C GLN A 70 -4.50 6.71 4.15
N ILE A 71 -3.29 6.66 3.59
CA ILE A 71 -2.28 5.66 3.97
C ILE A 71 -1.98 5.74 5.48
N ASP A 72 -1.73 6.93 6.03
CA ASP A 72 -1.49 7.12 7.47
C ASP A 72 -2.65 6.61 8.34
N THR A 73 -3.89 6.80 7.88
CA THR A 73 -5.08 6.33 8.58
C THR A 73 -5.17 4.81 8.60
N ASP A 74 -4.86 4.16 7.48
CA ASP A 74 -4.91 2.70 7.40
C ASP A 74 -3.73 2.04 8.14
N LEU A 75 -2.56 2.68 8.18
CA LEU A 75 -1.43 2.24 9.00
C LEU A 75 -1.74 2.24 10.50
N LYS A 76 -2.49 3.24 10.98
CA LYS A 76 -2.92 3.27 12.39
C LYS A 76 -3.82 2.09 12.72
N LYS A 77 -4.76 1.74 11.83
CA LYS A 77 -5.64 0.59 12.02
C LYS A 77 -4.85 -0.71 12.08
N ILE A 78 -3.88 -0.91 11.18
CA ILE A 78 -3.16 -2.18 11.09
C ILE A 78 -2.22 -2.43 12.28
N LYS A 79 -1.60 -1.36 12.80
CA LYS A 79 -0.69 -1.44 13.96
C LYS A 79 -1.40 -1.97 15.20
N ASP A 80 -2.68 -1.60 15.37
CA ASP A 80 -3.48 -2.01 16.51
C ASP A 80 -4.03 -3.45 16.37
N GLN A 81 -3.98 -4.02 15.16
CA GLN A 81 -4.62 -5.30 14.84
C GLN A 81 -3.71 -6.51 15.10
N THR A 82 -2.40 -6.37 15.03
CA THR A 82 -1.50 -7.53 15.13
C THR A 82 -0.28 -7.22 15.98
N GLY A 83 -0.08 -7.96 17.07
CA GLY A 83 1.12 -7.87 17.92
C GLY A 83 2.40 -8.39 17.23
N ASN A 84 2.46 -8.37 15.90
CA ASN A 84 3.58 -8.88 15.11
C ASN A 84 4.67 -7.81 14.98
N ALA A 85 5.86 -8.13 15.50
CA ALA A 85 7.02 -7.22 15.44
C ALA A 85 7.44 -6.87 14.01
N ASP A 86 7.29 -7.80 13.05
CA ASP A 86 7.64 -7.55 11.66
C ASP A 86 6.58 -6.67 10.97
N LEU A 87 5.31 -6.77 11.37
CA LEU A 87 4.31 -5.79 10.94
C LEU A 87 4.66 -4.40 11.47
N GLY A 88 5.07 -4.30 12.73
CA GLY A 88 5.51 -3.04 13.33
C GLY A 88 6.64 -2.38 12.52
N LYS A 89 7.67 -3.15 12.14
CA LYS A 89 8.77 -2.65 11.30
C LYS A 89 8.31 -2.22 9.90
N ALA A 90 7.41 -2.99 9.29
CA ALA A 90 6.86 -2.66 7.97
C ALA A 90 6.01 -1.37 8.03
N VAL A 91 5.21 -1.20 9.08
CA VAL A 91 4.43 0.02 9.35
C VAL A 91 5.34 1.23 9.60
N ASP A 92 6.41 1.06 10.37
CA ASP A 92 7.37 2.15 10.64
C ASP A 92 8.13 2.56 9.36
N SER A 93 8.48 1.58 8.52
CA SER A 93 9.10 1.82 7.20
C SER A 93 8.14 2.57 6.27
N MET A 94 6.87 2.18 6.22
CA MET A 94 5.85 2.90 5.46
C MET A 94 5.66 4.33 5.98
N THR A 95 5.54 4.50 7.30
CA THR A 95 5.37 5.82 7.94
C THR A 95 6.52 6.74 7.57
N THR A 96 7.75 6.24 7.58
CA THR A 96 8.95 6.98 7.17
C THR A 96 8.88 7.37 5.69
N ALA A 97 8.51 6.44 4.82
CA ALA A 97 8.38 6.69 3.38
C ALA A 97 7.30 7.75 3.07
N VAL A 98 6.12 7.64 3.69
CA VAL A 98 5.02 8.62 3.57
C VAL A 98 5.47 10.00 4.01
N ASN A 99 6.19 10.11 5.13
CA ASN A 99 6.73 11.39 5.61
C ASN A 99 7.75 11.99 4.64
N ASN A 100 8.63 11.18 4.04
CA ASN A 100 9.60 11.68 3.04
C ASN A 100 8.90 12.23 1.79
N VAL A 101 7.84 11.58 1.32
CA VAL A 101 7.03 12.08 0.20
C VAL A 101 6.34 13.39 0.60
N ARG A 102 5.72 13.44 1.78
CA ARG A 102 5.07 14.65 2.31
C ARG A 102 6.03 15.82 2.39
N THR A 103 7.23 15.61 2.94
CA THR A 103 8.28 16.64 3.02
C THR A 103 8.74 17.09 1.64
N SER A 104 8.95 16.16 0.70
CA SER A 104 9.36 16.48 -0.67
C SER A 104 8.33 17.39 -1.36
N VAL A 105 7.04 17.06 -1.25
CA VAL A 105 5.95 17.86 -1.82
C VAL A 105 5.87 19.24 -1.16
N GLN A 106 6.02 19.33 0.16
CA GLN A 106 6.04 20.60 0.90
C GLN A 106 7.22 21.50 0.50
N GLN A 107 8.34 20.91 0.07
CA GLN A 107 9.51 21.61 -0.47
C GLN A 107 9.34 22.01 -1.95
N GLY A 108 8.18 21.76 -2.56
CA GLY A 108 7.87 22.14 -3.93
C GLY A 108 8.22 21.09 -4.97
N ASN A 109 8.61 19.86 -4.57
CA ASN A 109 8.79 18.77 -5.52
C ASN A 109 7.42 18.28 -6.03
N THR A 110 7.15 18.49 -7.32
CA THR A 110 5.91 18.07 -7.99
C THR A 110 5.91 16.61 -8.43
N ALA A 111 7.05 15.94 -8.37
CA ALA A 111 7.24 14.53 -8.73
C ALA A 111 8.12 13.82 -7.66
N PRO A 112 7.65 13.70 -6.41
CA PRO A 112 8.38 12.98 -5.37
C PRO A 112 8.60 11.51 -5.75
N ASP A 113 9.73 10.94 -5.30
CA ASP A 113 9.93 9.50 -5.40
C ASP A 113 9.02 8.78 -4.40
N ILE A 114 8.13 7.94 -4.94
CA ILE A 114 7.16 7.15 -4.18
C ILE A 114 7.49 5.66 -4.18
N LYS A 115 8.61 5.24 -4.79
CA LYS A 115 9.06 3.84 -4.76
C LYS A 115 9.20 3.32 -3.32
N PRO A 116 9.76 4.07 -2.34
CA PRO A 116 9.83 3.60 -0.96
C PRO A 116 8.46 3.30 -0.33
N VAL A 117 7.42 4.04 -0.72
CA VAL A 117 6.04 3.81 -0.27
C VAL A 117 5.49 2.51 -0.87
N ALA A 118 5.74 2.27 -2.16
CA ALA A 118 5.33 1.03 -2.82
C ALA A 118 6.05 -0.22 -2.26
N ASP A 119 7.36 -0.13 -2.02
CA ASP A 119 8.15 -1.22 -1.43
C ASP A 119 7.62 -1.56 -0.03
N ALA A 120 7.35 -0.55 0.81
CA ALA A 120 6.79 -0.78 2.15
C ALA A 120 5.38 -1.38 2.12
N ALA A 121 4.53 -1.02 1.16
CA ALA A 121 3.21 -1.65 0.99
C ALA A 121 3.34 -3.14 0.67
N ALA A 122 4.31 -3.50 -0.18
CA ALA A 122 4.58 -4.89 -0.50
C ALA A 122 5.03 -5.68 0.73
N GLU A 123 5.89 -5.11 1.59
CA GLU A 123 6.28 -5.76 2.85
C GLU A 123 5.10 -5.92 3.81
N ILE A 124 4.24 -4.90 3.97
CA ILE A 124 3.02 -5.03 4.79
C ILE A 124 2.12 -6.13 4.24
N SER A 125 1.91 -6.19 2.93
CA SER A 125 1.10 -7.23 2.29
C SER A 125 1.68 -8.63 2.51
N LYS A 126 3.00 -8.80 2.43
CA LYS A 126 3.67 -10.08 2.73
C LYS A 126 3.43 -10.52 4.17
N VAL A 127 3.59 -9.61 5.12
CA VAL A 127 3.40 -9.91 6.56
C VAL A 127 1.95 -10.22 6.89
N CYS A 128 0.99 -9.55 6.23
CA CYS A 128 -0.44 -9.78 6.43
C CYS A 128 -1.02 -10.97 5.66
N THR A 129 -0.28 -11.56 4.73
CA THR A 129 -0.77 -12.73 3.98
C THR A 129 -0.58 -13.98 4.85
N PRO A 130 -1.64 -14.76 5.12
CA PRO A 130 -1.48 -16.07 5.75
C PRO A 130 -0.59 -16.95 4.88
N GLY A 131 0.49 -17.48 5.46
CA GLY A 131 1.38 -18.45 4.83
C GLY A 131 0.69 -19.79 4.56
#